data_AF-A0A8S0WCK0-F1
#
_entry.id   AF-A0A8S0WCK0-F1
#
_cell.length_a   1.000
_cell.length_b   1.000
_cell.length_c   1.000
_cell.angle_alpha   90.00
_cell.angle_beta   90.00
_cell.angle_gamma   90.00
#
_symmetry.space_group_name_H-M   'P 1'
#
loop_
_entity.id
_entity.type
_entity.pdbx_description
1 polymer ?
#
loop_
_entity_poly.entity_id
_entity_poly.type
_entity_poly.pdbx_seq_one_letter_code
_entity_poly.pdbx_strand_id
1 'polypeptide(L)'
;MSSTLRLDFKTAVAQEEARLRLLHPTVDDIPGCVSVFDDYLACNVIRSQVKSIYRFGERTKCDRKFQDFKFCISTKIMHPEERREAWIRRRAEWWAHRRLNKSSEDVWNIRSEPLEFPKLITPELMREAEVRT
;
A
#
# COMPACT_ATOMS: atom_id res chain seq x y z
N MET A 1 -30.99 -6.45 5.05
CA MET A 1 -30.25 -5.93 6.23
C MET A 1 -28.96 -6.71 6.36
N SER A 2 -27.92 -6.35 5.59
CA SER A 2 -26.61 -7.01 5.66
C SER A 2 -25.75 -6.22 6.64
N SER A 3 -25.59 -6.74 7.86
CA SER A 3 -24.54 -6.24 8.75
C SER A 3 -23.21 -6.63 8.11
N THR A 4 -22.48 -5.63 7.63
CA THR A 4 -21.08 -5.77 7.20
C THR A 4 -20.30 -6.52 8.28
N LEU A 5 -19.86 -7.74 7.97
CA LEU A 5 -19.03 -8.55 8.84
C LEU A 5 -17.67 -7.87 8.92
N ARG A 6 -17.48 -6.98 9.90
CA ARG A 6 -16.20 -6.29 10.10
C ARG A 6 -15.14 -7.35 10.39
N LEU A 7 -14.12 -7.42 9.54
CA LEU A 7 -13.00 -8.33 9.71
C LEU A 7 -12.32 -8.05 11.05
N ASP A 8 -12.15 -9.08 11.89
CA ASP A 8 -11.42 -8.94 13.15
C ASP A 8 -9.91 -8.77 12.92
N PHE A 9 -9.23 -8.02 13.79
CA PHE A 9 -7.79 -7.78 13.70
C PHE A 9 -6.97 -9.06 13.70
N LYS A 10 -7.29 -10.02 14.58
CA LYS A 10 -6.53 -11.27 14.66
C LYS A 10 -6.69 -12.09 13.39
N THR A 11 -7.90 -12.13 12.85
CA THR A 11 -8.19 -12.80 11.58
C THR A 11 -7.42 -12.14 10.42
N ALA A 12 -7.37 -10.80 10.38
CA ALA A 12 -6.61 -10.07 9.37
C ALA A 12 -5.10 -10.38 9.46
N VAL A 13 -4.53 -10.41 10.67
CA VAL A 13 -3.12 -10.76 10.88
C VAL A 13 -2.83 -12.19 10.42
N ALA A 14 -3.66 -13.17 10.81
CA ALA A 14 -3.48 -14.57 10.40
C ALA A 14 -3.51 -14.76 8.88
N GLN A 15 -4.43 -14.06 8.20
CA GLN A 15 -4.50 -14.04 6.73
C GLN A 15 -3.23 -13.42 6.10
N GLU A 16 -2.76 -12.30 6.64
CA GLU A 16 -1.54 -11.66 6.13
C GLU A 16 -0.29 -12.49 6.39
N GLU A 17 -0.17 -13.16 7.54
CA GLU A 17 0.92 -14.08 7.81
C GLU A 17 0.92 -15.25 6.81
N ALA A 18 -0.24 -15.89 6.58
CA ALA A 18 -0.35 -16.97 5.60
C ALA A 18 0.08 -16.50 4.20
N ARG A 19 -0.38 -15.32 3.78
CA ARG A 19 0.02 -14.70 2.51
C ARG A 19 1.52 -14.40 2.44
N LEU A 20 2.09 -13.84 3.51
CA LEU A 20 3.51 -13.48 3.55
C LEU A 20 4.43 -14.71 3.60
N ARG A 21 4.02 -15.80 4.25
CA ARG A 21 4.76 -17.08 4.22
C ARG A 21 4.84 -17.68 2.82
N LEU A 22 3.79 -17.52 2.01
CA LEU A 22 3.81 -17.91 0.59
C LEU A 22 4.71 -17.03 -0.26
N LEU A 23 4.79 -15.73 0.04
CA LEU A 23 5.63 -14.78 -0.70
C LEU A 23 7.12 -14.83 -0.33
N HIS A 24 7.42 -15.22 0.90
CA HIS A 24 8.78 -15.29 1.43
C HIS A 24 9.06 -16.70 1.96
N PRO A 25 9.11 -17.75 1.10
CA PRO A 25 9.26 -19.13 1.56
C PRO A 25 10.56 -19.39 2.32
N THR A 26 11.65 -18.71 1.98
CA THR A 26 13.00 -18.94 2.54
C THR A 26 13.52 -17.73 3.32
N VAL A 27 14.63 -17.92 4.04
CA VAL A 27 15.32 -16.85 4.80
C VAL A 27 15.93 -15.77 3.91
N ASP A 28 16.29 -16.12 2.67
CA ASP A 28 16.92 -15.20 1.72
C ASP A 28 15.90 -14.26 1.05
N ASP A 29 14.61 -14.59 1.13
CA ASP A 29 13.52 -13.77 0.58
C ASP A 29 13.20 -12.53 1.41
N ILE A 30 13.84 -12.38 2.59
CA ILE A 30 13.65 -11.23 3.48
C ILE A 30 14.74 -10.20 3.22
N PRO A 31 14.38 -8.90 3.14
CA PRO A 31 15.36 -7.86 2.89
C PRO A 31 16.41 -7.78 4.01
N GLY A 32 17.68 -7.68 3.60
CA GLY A 32 18.76 -7.36 4.52
C GLY A 32 18.64 -5.94 5.09
N CYS A 33 19.29 -5.68 6.23
CA CYS A 33 19.14 -4.39 6.93
C CYS A 33 19.63 -3.18 6.13
N VAL A 34 20.59 -3.37 5.21
CA VAL A 34 21.04 -2.30 4.29
C VAL A 34 19.90 -1.93 3.34
N SER A 35 19.23 -2.92 2.74
CA SER A 35 18.07 -2.68 1.88
C SER A 35 16.94 -1.95 2.64
N VAL A 36 16.65 -2.34 3.88
CA VAL A 36 15.66 -1.67 4.73
C VAL A 36 16.09 -0.23 5.07
N PHE A 37 17.38 0.03 5.23
CA PHE A 37 17.92 1.37 5.47
C PHE A 37 17.82 2.27 4.22
N ASP A 38 18.17 1.75 3.05
CA ASP A 38 18.01 2.45 1.77
C ASP A 38 16.55 2.84 1.57
N ASP A 39 15.64 1.96 1.97
CA ASP A 39 14.20 2.18 1.95
C ASP A 39 13.76 3.38 2.83
N TYR A 40 14.42 3.58 3.97
CA TYR A 40 14.23 4.73 4.85
C TYR A 40 14.83 6.00 4.24
N LEU A 41 16.04 5.94 3.68
CA LEU A 41 16.67 7.08 3.02
C LEU A 41 15.84 7.55 1.82
N ALA A 42 15.38 6.64 0.98
CA ALA A 42 14.53 6.91 -0.18
C ALA A 42 13.20 7.59 0.18
N CYS A 43 12.71 7.43 1.41
CA CYS A 43 11.57 8.18 1.92
C CYS A 43 11.93 9.63 2.23
N ASN A 44 13.13 9.86 2.80
CA ASN A 44 13.57 11.19 3.26
C ASN A 44 14.18 12.07 2.16
N VAL A 45 14.52 11.51 1.00
CA VAL A 45 15.08 12.32 -0.10
C VAL A 45 14.13 13.44 -0.52
N ILE A 46 14.71 14.59 -0.87
CA ILE A 46 13.98 15.84 -1.17
C ILE A 46 12.91 15.62 -2.24
N ARG A 47 13.21 14.85 -3.29
CA ARG A 47 12.26 14.55 -4.37
C ARG A 47 10.98 13.89 -3.86
N SER A 48 11.08 12.95 -2.93
CA SER A 48 9.94 12.26 -2.33
C SER A 48 9.13 13.23 -1.45
N GLN A 49 9.82 14.03 -0.66
CA GLN A 49 9.20 15.00 0.26
C GLN A 49 8.47 16.12 -0.47
N VAL A 50 9.05 16.68 -1.53
CA VAL A 50 8.40 17.73 -2.36
C VAL A 50 7.13 17.18 -3.03
N LYS A 51 7.18 15.95 -3.57
CA LYS A 51 5.99 15.31 -4.15
C LYS A 51 4.87 15.11 -3.12
N SER A 52 5.22 14.74 -1.89
CA SER A 52 4.26 14.60 -0.79
C SER A 52 3.58 15.93 -0.46
N ILE A 53 4.37 16.99 -0.31
CA ILE A 53 3.85 18.33 -0.03
C ILE A 53 2.91 18.79 -1.15
N TYR A 54 3.29 18.59 -2.41
CA TYR A 54 2.43 18.95 -3.55
C TYR A 54 1.09 18.19 -3.56
N ARG A 55 1.10 16.88 -3.25
CA ARG A 55 -0.12 16.04 -3.32
C ARG A 55 -1.02 16.11 -2.10
N PHE A 56 -0.41 16.22 -0.92
CA PHE A 56 -1.11 16.03 0.37
C PHE A 56 -0.97 17.24 1.29
N GLY A 57 -0.17 18.25 0.95
CA GLY A 57 0.05 19.44 1.78
C GLY A 57 1.00 19.22 2.96
N GLU A 58 1.51 17.99 3.16
CA GLU A 58 2.43 17.66 4.26
C GLU A 58 3.60 16.78 3.81
N ARG A 59 4.67 16.81 4.61
CA ARG A 59 5.83 15.93 4.43
C ARG A 59 5.45 14.49 4.75
N THR A 60 6.02 13.54 4.01
CA THR A 60 5.79 12.11 4.30
C THR A 60 6.44 11.74 5.62
N LYS A 61 5.68 11.11 6.52
CA LYS A 61 6.18 10.57 7.78
C LYS A 61 6.96 9.27 7.53
N CYS A 62 8.28 9.33 7.69
CA CYS A 62 9.19 8.21 7.41
C CYS A 62 9.53 7.36 8.64
N ASP A 63 8.98 7.69 9.81
CA ASP A 63 9.30 7.05 11.09
C ASP A 63 9.13 5.53 11.06
N ARG A 64 8.07 5.04 10.41
CA ARG A 64 7.81 3.60 10.31
C ARG A 64 8.97 2.85 9.64
N LYS A 65 9.53 3.40 8.57
CA LYS A 65 10.66 2.79 7.85
C LYS A 65 11.93 2.80 8.73
N PHE A 66 12.12 3.85 9.52
CA PHE A 66 13.20 3.88 10.51
C PHE A 66 13.00 2.84 11.62
N GLN A 67 11.76 2.63 12.08
CA GLN A 67 11.45 1.59 13.05
C GLN A 67 11.70 0.19 12.49
N ASP A 68 11.45 -0.05 11.20
CA ASP A 68 11.76 -1.32 10.54
C ASP A 68 13.27 -1.55 10.44
N PHE A 69 14.04 -0.49 10.16
CA PHE A 69 15.51 -0.55 10.20
C PHE A 69 16.05 -0.89 11.59
N LYS A 70 15.57 -0.20 12.63
CA LYS A 70 15.95 -0.50 14.03
C LYS A 70 15.58 -1.93 14.41
N PHE A 71 14.41 -2.40 13.99
CA PHE A 71 13.99 -3.77 14.21
C PHE A 71 14.93 -4.77 13.54
N CYS A 72 15.30 -4.54 12.27
CA CYS A 72 16.25 -5.41 11.56
C CYS A 72 17.60 -5.51 12.28
N ILE A 73 18.13 -4.39 12.77
CA ILE A 73 19.38 -4.40 13.56
C ILE A 73 19.18 -5.18 14.86
N SER A 74 18.08 -4.96 15.58
CA SER A 74 17.82 -5.61 16.85
C SER A 74 17.65 -7.13 16.74
N THR A 75 17.15 -7.62 15.61
CA THR A 75 16.94 -9.06 15.37
C THR A 75 18.10 -9.73 14.64
N LYS A 76 19.21 -9.02 14.37
CA LYS A 76 20.36 -9.55 13.65
C LYS A 76 21.05 -10.73 14.38
N ILE A 77 20.96 -10.76 15.71
CA ILE A 77 21.56 -11.77 16.58
C ILE A 77 20.73 -13.07 16.60
N MET A 78 19.46 -13.02 16.20
CA MET A 78 18.56 -14.18 16.18
C MET A 78 18.97 -15.19 15.12
N HIS A 79 18.54 -16.44 15.28
CA HIS A 79 18.67 -17.46 14.25
C HIS A 79 17.97 -16.99 12.95
N PRO A 80 18.50 -17.28 11.74
CA PRO A 80 17.92 -16.79 10.49
C PRO A 80 16.42 -17.10 10.32
N GLU A 81 15.98 -18.28 10.74
CA GLU A 81 14.56 -18.68 10.71
C GLU A 81 13.71 -17.89 11.71
N GLU A 82 14.21 -17.65 12.93
CA GLU A 82 13.49 -16.86 13.93
C GLU A 82 13.36 -15.40 13.50
N ARG A 83 14.43 -14.86 12.92
CA ARG A 83 14.42 -13.53 12.31
C ARG A 83 13.39 -13.45 11.18
N ARG A 84 13.26 -14.52 10.39
CA ARG A 84 12.27 -14.63 9.33
C ARG A 84 10.85 -14.60 9.86
N GLU A 85 10.53 -15.44 10.83
CA GLU A 85 9.20 -15.47 11.43
C GLU A 85 8.86 -14.14 12.14
N ALA A 86 9.82 -13.55 12.85
CA ALA A 86 9.63 -12.26 13.50
C ALA A 86 9.38 -11.12 12.48
N TRP A 87 10.06 -11.13 11.34
CA TRP A 87 9.83 -10.20 10.24
C TRP A 87 8.44 -10.36 9.62
N ILE A 88 8.05 -11.60 9.31
CA ILE A 88 6.73 -11.92 8.73
C ILE A 88 5.62 -11.43 9.66
N ARG A 89 5.67 -11.77 10.95
CA ARG A 89 4.65 -11.35 11.94
C ARG A 89 4.52 -9.83 12.00
N ARG A 90 5.64 -9.10 12.14
CA ARG A 90 5.64 -7.64 12.18
C ARG A 90 5.04 -7.03 10.90
N ARG A 91 5.32 -7.60 9.73
CA ARG A 91 4.76 -7.14 8.45
C ARG A 91 3.28 -7.48 8.34
N ALA A 92 2.85 -8.63 8.84
CA ALA A 92 1.45 -9.03 8.88
C ALA A 92 0.61 -8.08 9.73
N GLU A 93 1.08 -7.74 10.93
CA GLU A 93 0.45 -6.74 11.80
C GLU A 93 0.30 -5.39 11.09
N TRP A 94 1.34 -4.93 10.39
CA TRP A 94 1.28 -3.66 9.66
C TRP A 94 0.26 -3.70 8.52
N TRP A 95 0.22 -4.78 7.73
CA TRP A 95 -0.76 -4.94 6.67
C TRP A 95 -2.19 -5.07 7.19
N ALA A 96 -2.39 -5.77 8.31
CA ALA A 96 -3.69 -5.89 8.97
C ALA A 96 -4.22 -4.51 9.41
N HIS A 97 -3.38 -3.67 10.04
CA HIS A 97 -3.77 -2.30 10.38
C HIS A 97 -4.17 -1.49 9.13
N ARG A 98 -3.44 -1.65 8.02
CA ARG A 98 -3.79 -0.96 6.76
C ARG A 98 -5.09 -1.43 6.14
N ARG A 99 -5.38 -2.73 6.22
CA ARG A 99 -6.62 -3.33 5.68
C ARG A 99 -7.86 -2.93 6.48
N LEU A 100 -7.69 -2.69 7.78
CA LEU A 100 -8.80 -2.32 8.67
C LEU A 100 -8.98 -0.82 8.78
N ASN A 101 -7.98 -0.03 8.40
CA ASN A 101 -8.13 1.39 8.21
C ASN A 101 -9.01 1.70 6.99
N LYS A 102 -9.58 2.90 6.98
CA LYS A 102 -10.54 3.33 5.96
C LYS A 102 -9.96 3.20 4.55
N SER A 103 -10.70 2.53 3.68
CA SER A 103 -10.40 2.38 2.25
C SER A 103 -11.24 3.37 1.44
N SER A 104 -10.85 3.63 0.18
CA SER A 104 -11.71 4.37 -0.76
C SER A 104 -13.05 3.67 -0.98
N GLU A 105 -13.10 2.35 -0.82
CA GLU A 105 -14.33 1.55 -0.91
C GLU A 105 -15.31 1.84 0.24
N ASP A 106 -14.86 2.44 1.35
CA ASP A 106 -15.75 2.89 2.43
C ASP A 106 -16.46 4.20 2.08
N VAL A 107 -15.94 4.94 1.10
CA VAL A 107 -16.49 6.24 0.65
C VAL A 107 -17.24 6.08 -0.67
N TRP A 108 -16.74 5.22 -1.56
CA TRP A 108 -17.24 5.04 -2.91
C TRP A 108 -17.74 3.61 -3.12
N ASN A 109 -19.00 3.47 -3.51
CA ASN A 109 -19.54 2.19 -3.93
C ASN A 109 -18.98 1.80 -5.30
N ILE A 110 -18.73 0.50 -5.50
CA ILE A 110 -18.36 -0.03 -6.81
C ILE A 110 -19.50 0.25 -7.80
N ARG A 111 -19.16 0.73 -9.00
CA ARG A 111 -20.16 0.96 -10.05
C ARG A 111 -20.68 -0.37 -10.55
N SER A 112 -22.00 -0.52 -10.57
CA SER A 112 -22.69 -1.65 -11.18
C SER A 112 -22.72 -1.55 -12.71
N GLU A 113 -22.68 -0.33 -13.24
CA GLU A 113 -22.85 -0.06 -14.67
C GLU A 113 -21.70 0.80 -15.23
N PRO A 114 -21.34 0.62 -16.51
CA PRO A 114 -20.39 1.50 -17.20
C PRO A 114 -20.88 2.94 -17.21
N LEU A 115 -19.94 3.89 -17.20
CA LEU A 115 -20.28 5.30 -17.41
C LEU A 115 -20.69 5.53 -18.87
N GLU A 116 -21.73 6.34 -19.08
CA GLU A 116 -22.02 6.89 -20.40
C GLU A 116 -20.97 7.96 -20.72
N PHE A 117 -19.94 7.55 -21.46
CA PHE A 117 -18.96 8.50 -21.98
C PHE A 117 -19.60 9.37 -23.06
N PRO A 118 -19.28 10.67 -23.13
CA PRO A 118 -19.71 11.51 -24.24
C PRO A 118 -19.24 10.89 -25.55
N LYS A 119 -20.10 10.90 -26.57
CA LYS A 119 -19.76 10.39 -27.89
C LYS A 119 -18.53 11.14 -28.40
N LEU A 120 -17.58 10.39 -28.97
CA LEU A 120 -16.42 10.99 -29.63
C LEU A 120 -16.91 11.97 -30.69
N ILE A 121 -16.34 13.17 -30.68
CA ILE A 121 -16.61 14.17 -31.71
C ILE A 121 -15.97 13.66 -33.00
N THR A 122 -16.80 13.29 -33.97
CA THR A 122 -16.32 12.87 -35.28
C THR A 122 -16.13 14.09 -36.19
N PRO A 123 -15.29 14.00 -37.24
CA PRO A 123 -15.13 15.08 -38.22
C PRO A 123 -16.44 15.48 -38.91
N GLU A 124 -17.38 14.54 -39.03
CA GLU A 124 -18.74 14.81 -39.53
C GLU A 124 -19.52 15.69 -38.57
N LEU A 125 -19.51 15.38 -37.26
CA LEU A 125 -20.17 16.18 -36.22
C LEU A 125 -19.60 17.60 -36.11
N MET A 126 -18.29 17.78 -36.32
CA MET A 126 -17.66 19.11 -36.37
C MET A 126 -18.15 19.93 -37.57
N ARG A 127 -18.21 19.31 -38.75
CA ARG A 127 -18.67 19.97 -39.99
C ARG A 127 -20.17 20.30 -39.94
N GLU A 128 -20.99 19.42 -39.37
CA GLU A 128 -22.43 19.68 -39.17
C GLU A 128 -22.67 20.84 -38.20
N ALA A 129 -21.81 21.01 -37.19
CA ALA A 129 -21.88 22.15 -36.27
C ALA A 129 -21.46 23.47 -36.94
N GLU A 130 -20.42 23.45 -37.79
CA GLU A 130 -19.96 24.63 -38.55
C GLU A 130 -20.96 25.10 -39.61
N VAL A 131 -21.73 24.19 -40.20
CA VAL A 131 -22.77 24.52 -41.21
C VAL A 131 -24.04 25.11 -40.57
N ARG A 132 -24.22 24.96 -39.25
CA ARG A 132 -25.40 25.43 -38.52
C ARG A 132 -25.26 26.83 -37.90
N THR A 133 -24.05 27.39 -37.90
CA THR A 133 -23.73 28.78 -37.50
C THR A 133 -23.75 29.71 -38.71
#